data_AF-A0A401ZTQ3-F1
#
_entry.id   AF-A0A401ZTQ3-F1
#
_cell.length_a   1.000
_cell.length_b   1.000
_cell.length_c   1.000
_cell.angle_alpha   90.00
_cell.angle_beta   90.00
_cell.angle_gamma   90.00
#
_symmetry.space_group_name_H-M   'P 1'
#
loop_
_entity.id
_entity.type
_entity.pdbx_description
1 polymer ?
#
loop_
_entity_poly.entity_id
_entity_poly.type
_entity_poly.pdbx_seq_one_letter_code
_entity_poly.pdbx_strand_id
1 'polypeptide(L)'
;MLPEDEEKPVQMSTADAGRKGGSTVRDKYGEDYYRRIGKKGGTTLKEKRGSEYYRTIAQKGGRANVDKYGPGHFSEMGKKGGNTTKSRQDPDFYSRIGKMGGAAKRQKKNLS
;
A
#
# COMPACT_ATOMS: atom_id res chain seq x y z
N MET A 1 17.40 -19.04 49.24
CA MET A 1 17.24 -19.43 47.82
C MET A 1 15.88 -18.94 47.36
N LEU A 2 15.84 -17.85 46.60
CA LEU A 2 14.63 -17.37 45.92
C LEU A 2 14.67 -17.91 44.47
N PRO A 3 13.53 -18.29 43.87
CA PRO A 3 13.51 -18.89 42.55
C PRO A 3 13.85 -17.84 41.49
N GLU A 4 14.69 -18.21 40.54
CA GLU A 4 14.95 -17.40 39.35
C GLU A 4 13.74 -17.49 38.43
N ASP A 5 12.99 -16.39 38.30
CA ASP A 5 12.02 -16.19 37.22
C ASP A 5 12.82 -16.15 35.89
N GLU A 6 13.05 -17.32 35.30
CA GLU A 6 13.42 -17.44 33.89
C GLU A 6 12.27 -16.88 33.03
N GLU A 7 12.31 -15.57 32.75
CA GLU A 7 11.49 -14.96 31.71
C GLU A 7 11.87 -15.57 30.37
N LYS A 8 11.13 -16.61 29.96
CA LYS A 8 11.28 -17.20 28.63
C LYS A 8 11.00 -16.10 27.59
N PRO A 9 11.86 -15.92 26.58
CA PRO A 9 11.64 -14.90 25.56
C PRO A 9 10.30 -15.16 24.88
N VAL A 10 9.41 -14.17 24.96
CA VAL A 10 8.09 -14.21 24.29
C VAL A 10 8.32 -14.53 22.82
N GLN A 11 7.77 -15.66 22.36
CA GLN A 11 7.89 -16.09 20.97
C GLN A 11 7.25 -15.04 20.06
N MET A 12 8.08 -14.20 19.43
CA MET A 12 7.61 -13.13 18.56
C MET A 12 7.30 -13.68 17.16
N SER A 13 6.22 -13.20 16.54
CA SER A 13 5.97 -13.53 15.14
C SER A 13 6.96 -12.82 14.21
N THR A 14 7.19 -13.37 13.02
CA THR A 14 8.02 -12.72 11.99
C THR A 14 7.51 -11.33 11.62
N ALA A 15 6.18 -11.13 11.68
CA ALA A 15 5.57 -9.83 11.43
C ALA A 15 5.91 -8.81 12.53
N ASP A 16 5.88 -9.25 13.80
CA ASP A 16 6.25 -8.41 14.93
C ASP A 16 7.76 -8.11 14.93
N ALA A 17 8.58 -9.08 14.52
CA ALA A 17 10.02 -8.90 14.36
C ALA A 17 10.33 -7.85 13.29
N GLY A 18 9.68 -7.96 12.13
CA GLY A 18 9.83 -6.97 11.06
C GLY A 18 9.38 -5.56 11.47
N ARG A 19 8.24 -5.46 12.17
CA ARG A 19 7.73 -4.17 12.66
C ARG A 19 8.66 -3.55 13.70
N LYS A 20 9.12 -4.34 14.67
CA LYS A 20 10.04 -3.89 15.72
C LYS A 20 11.37 -3.44 15.11
N GLY A 21 11.96 -4.23 14.22
CA GLY A 21 13.20 -3.88 13.53
C GLY A 21 13.10 -2.59 12.72
N GLY A 22 12.01 -2.42 11.95
CA GLY A 22 11.78 -1.19 11.20
C GLY A 22 11.61 0.04 12.10
N SER A 23 10.90 -0.11 13.21
CA SER A 23 10.71 0.96 14.20
C SER A 23 12.03 1.34 14.85
N THR A 24 12.82 0.37 15.31
CA THR A 24 14.15 0.61 15.89
C THR A 24 15.07 1.37 14.94
N VAL A 25 15.08 1.03 13.64
CA VAL A 25 15.89 1.73 12.64
C VAL A 25 15.41 3.16 12.43
N ARG A 26 14.10 3.36 12.33
CA ARG A 26 13.51 4.70 12.21
C ARG A 26 13.83 5.57 13.42
N ASP A 27 13.71 5.02 14.62
CA ASP A 27 13.91 5.78 15.86
C ASP A 27 15.40 6.10 16.08
N LYS A 28 16.30 5.19 15.67
CA LYS A 28 17.76 5.38 15.79
C LYS A 28 18.36 6.33 14.74
N TYR A 29 17.86 6.28 13.51
CA TYR A 29 18.49 6.99 12.38
C TYR A 29 17.59 8.06 11.73
N GLY A 30 16.36 8.20 12.20
CA GLY A 30 15.38 9.16 11.71
C GLY A 30 14.57 8.66 10.51
N GLU A 31 13.48 9.37 10.24
CA GLU A 31 12.53 9.03 9.18
C GLU A 31 13.15 9.10 7.78
N ASP A 32 13.98 10.11 7.51
CA ASP A 32 14.62 10.27 6.20
C ASP A 32 15.59 9.14 5.89
N TYR A 33 16.31 8.64 6.90
CA TYR A 33 17.17 7.47 6.74
C TYR A 33 16.33 6.23 6.43
N TYR A 34 15.29 5.98 7.22
CA TYR A 34 14.37 4.85 7.02
C TYR A 34 13.74 4.86 5.62
N ARG A 35 13.29 6.04 5.16
CA ARG A 35 12.72 6.23 3.82
C ARG A 35 13.75 5.95 2.73
N ARG A 36 15.00 6.42 2.91
CA ARG A 36 16.10 6.22 1.96
C ARG A 36 16.46 4.75 1.79
N ILE A 37 16.61 4.01 2.89
CA ILE A 37 16.94 2.58 2.83
C ILE A 37 15.79 1.75 2.23
N GLY A 38 14.53 2.10 2.54
CA GLY A 38 13.36 1.46 1.94
C GLY A 38 13.31 1.68 0.42
N LYS A 39 13.54 2.92 -0.02
CA LYS A 39 13.63 3.25 -1.45
C LYS A 39 14.76 2.49 -2.14
N LYS A 40 15.95 2.45 -1.54
CA LYS A 40 17.09 1.71 -2.09
C LYS A 40 16.78 0.22 -2.25
N GLY A 41 16.19 -0.41 -1.24
CA GLY A 41 15.77 -1.81 -1.30
C GLY A 41 14.77 -2.08 -2.42
N GLY A 42 13.76 -1.22 -2.56
CA GLY A 42 12.77 -1.31 -3.65
C GLY A 42 13.40 -1.17 -5.04
N THR A 43 14.26 -0.17 -5.25
CA THR A 43 14.94 0.04 -6.52
C THR A 43 15.82 -1.16 -6.90
N THR A 44 16.66 -1.64 -5.97
CA THR A 44 17.50 -2.83 -6.21
C THR A 44 16.67 -4.07 -6.53
N LEU A 45 15.54 -4.25 -5.84
CA LEU A 45 14.64 -5.37 -6.11
C LEU A 45 13.98 -5.26 -7.49
N LYS A 46 13.66 -4.05 -7.94
CA LYS A 46 13.12 -3.77 -9.28
C LYS A 46 14.14 -4.06 -10.37
N GLU A 47 15.39 -3.63 -10.17
CA GLU A 47 16.49 -3.92 -11.09
C GLU A 47 16.74 -5.43 -11.21
N LYS A 48 16.72 -6.16 -10.08
CA LYS A 48 17.02 -7.61 -10.06
C LYS A 48 15.88 -8.50 -10.56
N ARG A 49 14.63 -8.15 -10.26
CA ARG A 49 13.47 -9.04 -10.49
C ARG A 49 12.49 -8.53 -11.55
N GLY A 50 12.71 -7.32 -12.06
CA GLY A 50 11.87 -6.71 -13.09
C GLY A 50 10.47 -6.31 -12.60
N SER A 51 9.66 -5.83 -13.54
CA SER A 51 8.30 -5.34 -13.29
C SER A 51 7.30 -6.45 -12.97
N GLU A 52 7.51 -7.66 -13.49
CA GLU A 52 6.61 -8.80 -13.31
C GLU A 52 6.55 -9.28 -11.85
N TYR A 53 7.69 -9.25 -11.16
CA TYR A 53 7.76 -9.55 -9.73
C TYR A 53 6.89 -8.61 -8.90
N TYR A 54 6.95 -7.30 -9.19
CA TYR A 54 6.10 -6.32 -8.52
C TYR A 54 4.63 -6.50 -8.83
N ARG A 55 4.29 -6.80 -10.09
CA ARG A 55 2.91 -7.11 -10.48
C ARG A 55 2.35 -8.28 -9.68
N THR A 56 3.14 -9.34 -9.53
CA THR A 56 2.78 -10.54 -8.77
C THR A 56 2.56 -10.21 -7.29
N ILE A 57 3.47 -9.47 -6.65
CA ILE A 57 3.33 -9.11 -5.24
C ILE A 57 2.15 -8.18 -5.02
N ALA A 58 1.97 -7.17 -5.88
CA ALA A 58 0.83 -6.26 -5.80
C ALA A 58 -0.50 -7.00 -5.95
N GLN A 59 -0.58 -7.96 -6.87
CA GLN A 59 -1.78 -8.79 -7.06
C GLN A 59 -2.05 -9.68 -5.83
N LYS A 60 -1.02 -10.31 -5.27
CA LYS A 60 -1.15 -11.11 -4.03
C LYS A 60 -1.62 -10.26 -2.86
N GLY A 61 -1.02 -9.09 -2.66
CA GLY A 61 -1.41 -8.15 -1.61
C GLY A 61 -2.83 -7.62 -1.78
N GLY A 62 -3.22 -7.29 -3.03
CA GLY A 62 -4.57 -6.87 -3.35
C GLY A 62 -5.61 -7.95 -3.05
N ARG A 63 -5.36 -9.20 -3.46
CA ARG A 63 -6.24 -10.35 -3.15
C ARG A 63 -6.37 -10.57 -1.65
N ALA A 64 -5.26 -10.62 -0.91
CA ALA A 64 -5.29 -10.78 0.54
C ALA A 64 -6.07 -9.65 1.24
N ASN A 65 -6.02 -8.42 0.71
CA ASN A 65 -6.80 -7.31 1.22
C ASN A 65 -8.30 -7.48 0.95
N VAL A 66 -8.66 -7.89 -0.27
CA VAL A 66 -10.05 -8.22 -0.64
C VAL A 66 -10.60 -9.35 0.21
N ASP A 67 -9.84 -10.43 0.41
CA ASP A 67 -10.26 -11.57 1.22
C ASP A 67 -10.47 -11.17 2.69
N LYS A 68 -9.65 -10.25 3.21
CA LYS A 68 -9.71 -9.80 4.59
C LYS A 68 -10.89 -8.86 4.88
N TYR A 69 -11.17 -7.91 3.98
CA TYR A 69 -12.13 -6.82 4.27
C TYR A 69 -13.40 -6.87 3.41
N GLY A 70 -13.42 -7.69 2.37
CA GLY A 70 -14.55 -7.83 1.47
C GLY A 70 -14.84 -6.60 0.60
N PRO A 71 -15.83 -6.69 -0.30
CA PRO A 71 -16.16 -5.62 -1.25
C PRO A 71 -16.75 -4.36 -0.58
N GLY A 72 -17.41 -4.51 0.58
CA GLY A 72 -18.01 -3.39 1.31
C GLY A 72 -16.98 -2.32 1.71
N HIS A 73 -15.80 -2.75 2.14
CA HIS A 73 -14.70 -1.88 2.53
C HIS A 73 -14.24 -0.95 1.40
N PHE A 74 -14.08 -1.48 0.19
CA PHE A 74 -13.68 -0.70 -0.98
C PHE A 74 -14.80 0.23 -1.46
N SER A 75 -16.05 -0.18 -1.32
CA SER A 75 -17.20 0.68 -1.62
C SER A 75 -17.23 1.90 -0.71
N GLU A 76 -17.00 1.70 0.60
CA GLU A 76 -16.94 2.79 1.58
C GLU A 76 -15.76 3.73 1.31
N MET A 77 -14.56 3.19 1.03
CA MET A 77 -13.40 3.99 0.63
C MET A 77 -13.68 4.81 -0.64
N GLY A 78 -14.31 4.19 -1.64
CA GLY A 78 -14.71 4.87 -2.87
C GLY A 78 -15.70 6.01 -2.62
N LYS A 79 -16.72 5.78 -1.79
CA LYS A 79 -17.69 6.81 -1.37
C LYS A 79 -17.01 7.96 -0.64
N LYS A 80 -16.11 7.66 0.31
CA LYS A 80 -15.36 8.67 1.07
C LYS A 80 -14.47 9.52 0.18
N GLY A 81 -13.75 8.89 -0.75
CA GLY A 81 -12.94 9.59 -1.76
C GLY A 81 -13.80 10.48 -2.67
N GLY A 82 -14.92 9.95 -3.17
CA GLY A 82 -15.86 10.68 -4.01
C GLY A 82 -16.47 11.90 -3.31
N ASN A 83 -16.91 11.74 -2.06
CA ASN A 83 -17.46 12.84 -1.26
C ASN A 83 -16.42 13.92 -0.96
N THR A 84 -15.17 13.52 -0.67
CA THR A 84 -14.07 14.47 -0.47
C THR A 84 -13.82 15.30 -1.72
N THR A 85 -13.77 14.65 -2.89
CA THR A 85 -13.64 15.34 -4.18
C THR A 85 -14.82 16.28 -4.43
N LYS A 86 -16.06 15.82 -4.20
CA LYS A 86 -17.27 16.64 -4.36
C LYS A 86 -17.27 17.89 -3.50
N SER A 87 -16.77 17.79 -2.27
CA SER A 87 -16.69 18.94 -1.36
C SER A 87 -15.63 19.97 -1.75
N ARG A 88 -14.63 19.59 -2.55
CA ARG A 88 -13.48 20.43 -2.91
C ARG A 88 -13.51 20.96 -4.34
N GLN A 89 -14.33 20.38 -5.21
CA GLN A 89 -14.28 20.63 -6.64
C GLN A 89 -15.58 21.25 -7.14
N ASP A 90 -15.43 22.13 -8.13
CA ASP A 90 -16.51 22.79 -8.84
C ASP A 90 -17.19 21.87 -9.87
N PRO A 91 -18.45 22.10 -10.30
CA PRO A 91 -19.09 21.36 -11.38
C PRO A 91 -18.26 21.15 -12.65
N ASP A 92 -17.38 22.09 -13.03
CA ASP A 92 -16.50 21.95 -14.19
C ASP A 92 -15.51 20.78 -14.10
N PHE A 93 -15.14 20.40 -12.88
CA PHE A 93 -14.29 19.24 -12.61
C PHE A 93 -14.93 17.95 -13.12
N TYR A 94 -16.23 17.75 -12.85
CA TYR A 94 -16.97 16.55 -13.23
C TYR A 94 -17.15 16.45 -14.75
N SER A 95 -17.41 17.59 -15.40
CA SER A 95 -17.47 17.69 -16.86
C SER A 95 -16.14 17.30 -17.51
N ARG A 96 -15.02 17.75 -16.95
CA ARG A 96 -13.67 17.44 -17.46
C ARG A 96 -13.32 15.95 -17.32
N ILE A 97 -13.53 15.36 -16.14
CA ILE A 97 -13.23 13.94 -15.93
C ILE A 97 -14.18 13.04 -16.75
N GLY A 98 -15.44 13.44 -16.94
CA GLY A 98 -16.39 12.74 -17.80
C GLY A 98 -15.96 12.71 -19.26
N LYS A 99 -15.51 13.85 -19.81
CA LYS A 99 -14.95 13.95 -21.17
C LYS A 99 -13.71 13.06 -21.33
N MET A 100 -12.78 13.07 -20.36
CA MET A 100 -11.59 12.22 -20.39
C MET A 100 -11.94 10.73 -20.34
N GLY A 101 -12.87 10.32 -19.46
CA GLY A 101 -13.33 8.93 -19.37
C GLY A 101 -14.00 8.44 -20.66
N GLY A 102 -14.83 9.30 -21.27
CA GLY A 102 -15.47 9.01 -22.55
C GLY A 102 -14.47 8.88 -23.70
N ALA A 103 -13.48 9.77 -23.78
CA ALA A 103 -12.42 9.72 -24.78
C ALA A 103 -11.56 8.44 -24.67
N ALA A 104 -11.18 8.06 -23.44
CA ALA A 104 -10.41 6.84 -23.18
C ALA A 104 -11.17 5.56 -23.61
N LYS A 105 -12.50 5.51 -23.40
CA LYS A 105 -13.35 4.40 -23.85
C LYS A 105 -13.41 4.30 -25.38
N ARG A 106 -13.50 5.44 -26.07
CA ARG A 106 -13.51 5.49 -27.55
C ARG A 106 -12.18 5.05 -28.14
N GLN A 107 -11.06 5.48 -27.56
CA GLN A 107 -9.73 5.05 -28.00
C GLN A 107 -9.55 3.53 -27.83
N LYS A 108 -9.94 2.94 -26.70
CA LYS A 108 -9.89 1.47 -26.53
C LYS A 108 -10.74 0.70 -27.55
N LYS A 109 -11.88 1.24 -27.98
CA LYS A 109 -12.75 0.63 -29.00
C LYS A 109 -12.12 0.67 -30.39
N ASN A 110 -11.29 1.67 -30.68
CA ASN A 110 -10.62 1.81 -31.98
C ASN A 110 -9.28 1.04 -32.05
N LEU A 111 -8.76 0.58 -30.90
CA LEU A 111 -7.54 -0.23 -30.78
C LEU A 111 -7.84 -1.74 -30.57
N SER A 112 -9.11 -2.14 -30.61
CA SER A 112 -9.58 -3.53 -30.48
C SER A 112 -10.28 -3.97 -31.74
#